data_AF-A0A355W9X8-F1
#
_entry.id   AF-A0A355W9X8-F1
#
_cell.length_a   1.000
_cell.length_b   1.000
_cell.length_c   1.000
_cell.angle_alpha   90.00
_cell.angle_beta   90.00
_cell.angle_gamma   90.00
#
_symmetry.space_group_name_H-M   'P 1'
#
loop_
_entity.id
_entity.type
_entity.pdbx_description
1 polymer ?
#
loop_
_entity_poly.entity_id
_entity_poly.type
_entity_poly.pdbx_seq_one_letter_code
_entity_poly.pdbx_strand_id
1 'polypeptide(L)' 'MRKIKDKRRHKEALQAWMFIGVGFILFAVFMAYPLLKNIEMAFMDYSVNPNKPSTFIGLNNFKKAFLSSGVLG' A
#
# COMPACT_ATOMS: atom_id res chain seq x y z
N MET A 1 23.79 37.15 5.36
CA MET A 1 22.38 37.05 5.81
C MET A 1 21.55 35.94 5.12
N ARG A 2 21.73 35.63 3.82
CA ARG A 2 20.89 34.67 3.07
C ARG A 2 20.91 33.21 3.60
N LYS A 3 22.08 32.68 4.01
CA LYS A 3 22.23 31.30 4.55
C LYS A 3 21.50 31.05 5.88
N ILE A 4 21.34 32.07 6.73
CA ILE A 4 20.67 31.92 8.05
C ILE A 4 19.15 31.75 7.86
N LYS A 5 18.57 32.47 6.89
CA LYS A 5 17.13 32.39 6.59
C LYS A 5 16.75 31.03 6.01
N ASP A 6 17.63 30.44 5.20
CA ASP A 6 17.43 29.12 4.59
C ASP A 6 17.47 27.98 5.63
N LYS A 7 18.44 28.02 6.54
CA LYS A 7 18.52 27.07 7.67
C LYS A 7 17.28 27.12 8.57
N ARG A 8 16.67 28.30 8.76
CA ARG A 8 15.43 28.45 9.55
C ARG A 8 14.23 27.84 8.83
N ARG A 9 14.05 28.11 7.53
CA ARG A 9 12.99 27.50 6.72
C ARG A 9 13.09 25.97 6.67
N HIS A 10 14.30 25.44 6.58
CA HIS A 10 14.52 23.99 6.60
C HIS A 10 14.14 23.37 7.96
N LYS A 11 14.47 24.03 9.07
CA LYS A 11 14.06 23.59 10.42
C LYS A 11 12.54 23.63 10.61
N GLU A 12 11.88 24.69 10.14
CA GLU A 12 10.42 24.83 10.19
C GLU A 12 9.73 23.73 9.34
N ALA A 13 10.23 23.48 8.13
CA ALA A 13 9.73 22.40 7.29
C ALA A 13 9.92 21.03 7.96
N LEU A 14 11.08 20.76 8.55
CA LEU A 14 11.33 19.51 9.27
C LEU A 14 10.39 19.34 10.46
N GLN A 15 10.10 20.41 11.21
CA GLN A 15 9.13 20.37 12.31
C GLN A 15 7.71 20.05 11.82
N ALA A 16 7.27 20.68 10.72
CA ALA A 16 5.99 20.36 10.09
C ALA A 16 5.92 18.90 9.61
N TRP A 17 6.99 18.41 9.00
CA TRP A 17 7.10 17.01 8.57
C TRP A 17 7.12 16.03 9.74
N MET A 18 7.77 16.36 10.86
CA MET A 18 7.73 15.50 12.06
C MET A 18 6.32 15.45 12.67
N PHE A 19 5.60 16.57 12.66
CA PHE A 19 4.21 16.63 13.15
C PHE A 19 3.27 15.80 12.30
N ILE A 20 3.33 15.93 10.97
CA ILE A 20 2.52 15.13 10.03
C ILE A 20 3.02 13.68 9.98
N GLY A 21 4.31 13.47 10.16
CA GLY A 21 5.00 12.21 9.95
C GLY A 21 4.44 11.07 10.79
N VAL A 22 4.05 11.33 12.05
CA VAL A 22 3.43 10.31 12.90
C VAL A 22 2.10 9.82 12.29
N GLY A 23 1.23 10.74 11.89
CA GLY A 23 -0.04 10.40 11.24
C GLY A 23 0.18 9.70 9.89
N PHE A 24 1.17 10.14 9.12
CA PHE A 24 1.53 9.53 7.85
C PHE A 24 2.05 8.10 8.01
N ILE A 25 2.87 7.84 9.04
CA ILE A 25 3.36 6.49 9.35
C ILE A 25 2.18 5.57 9.71
N LEU A 26 1.27 6.04 10.57
CA LEU A 26 0.08 5.27 10.92
C LEU A 26 -0.79 4.98 9.69
N PHE A 27 -1.03 5.98 8.84
CA PHE A 27 -1.71 5.79 7.56
C PHE A 27 -1.00 4.75 6.69
N ALA A 28 0.33 4.83 6.56
CA ALA A 28 1.09 3.94 5.71
C ALA A 28 1.00 2.48 6.19
N VAL A 29 1.11 2.25 7.51
CA VAL A 29 1.09 0.92 8.11
C VAL A 29 -0.31 0.32 8.11
N PHE A 30 -1.32 1.09 8.51
CA PHE A 30 -2.66 0.55 8.77
C PHE A 30 -3.63 0.70 7.60
N MET A 31 -3.34 1.57 6.63
CA MET A 31 -4.20 1.76 5.47
C MET A 31 -3.49 1.44 4.15
N ALA A 32 -2.34 2.06 3.87
CA ALA A 32 -1.67 1.87 2.59
C ALA A 32 -1.13 0.45 2.42
N TYR A 33 -0.46 -0.10 3.44
CA TYR A 33 0.08 -1.45 3.40
C TYR A 33 -0.99 -2.53 3.13
N PRO A 34 -2.10 -2.64 3.90
CA PRO A 34 -3.11 -3.65 3.61
C PRO A 34 -3.76 -3.46 2.24
N LEU A 35 -3.95 -2.22 1.78
CA LEU A 35 -4.47 -1.95 0.44
C LEU A 35 -3.53 -2.47 -0.65
N LEU A 36 -2.22 -2.23 -0.53
CA LEU A 36 -1.22 -2.75 -1.46
C LEU A 36 -1.14 -4.28 -1.41
N LYS A 37 -1.23 -4.89 -0.22
CA LYS A 37 -1.28 -6.34 -0.07
C LYS A 37 -2.52 -6.94 -0.74
N ASN A 38 -3.68 -6.29 -0.67
CA ASN A 38 -4.88 -6.74 -1.38
C ASN A 38 -4.68 -6.75 -2.90
N ILE A 39 -4.00 -5.73 -3.44
CA ILE A 39 -3.66 -5.69 -4.86
C ILE A 39 -2.75 -6.87 -5.21
N GLU A 40 -1.70 -7.14 -4.43
CA GLU A 40 -0.82 -8.28 -4.65
C GLU A 40 -1.60 -9.61 -4.59
N MET A 41 -2.42 -9.81 -3.58
CA MET A 41 -3.25 -11.01 -3.40
C MET A 41 -4.18 -11.27 -4.59
N ALA A 42 -4.67 -10.22 -5.25
CA ALA A 42 -5.52 -10.37 -6.44
C ALA A 42 -4.82 -11.14 -7.59
N PHE A 43 -3.48 -11.13 -7.65
CA PHE A 43 -2.70 -11.87 -8.65
C PHE A 43 -2.15 -13.21 -8.14
N MET A 44 -2.49 -13.62 -6.92
CA MET A 44 -1.98 -14.82 -6.27
C MET A 44 -3.10 -15.86 -6.09
N ASP A 45 -2.76 -17.16 -6.13
CA ASP A 45 -3.51 -18.20 -5.41
C ASP A 45 -3.15 -18.05 -3.93
N TYR A 46 -3.76 -17.05 -3.30
CA TYR A 46 -3.42 -16.69 -1.93
C TYR A 46 -3.90 -17.77 -0.96
N SER A 47 -2.97 -18.29 -0.15
CA SER A 47 -3.25 -19.27 0.89
C SER A 47 -3.24 -18.62 2.27
N VAL A 48 -4.34 -18.76 3.00
CA VAL A 48 -4.42 -18.37 4.41
C VAL A 48 -3.70 -19.38 5.32
N ASN A 49 -3.48 -20.60 4.83
CA ASN A 49 -2.75 -21.64 5.56
C ASN A 49 -1.24 -21.34 5.51
N PRO A 50 -0.56 -21.12 6.66
CA PRO A 50 0.88 -20.87 6.70
C PRO A 50 1.73 -22.01 6.12
N ASN A 51 1.21 -23.23 6.12
CA ASN A 51 1.90 -24.41 5.60
C ASN A 51 1.76 -24.58 4.09
N LYS A 52 0.93 -23.77 3.42
CA LYS A 52 0.77 -23.76 1.96
C LYS A 52 1.27 -22.41 1.42
N PRO A 53 2.31 -22.39 0.57
CA PRO A 53 2.79 -21.14 -0.01
C PRO A 53 1.75 -20.54 -0.95
N SER A 54 1.67 -19.21 -0.99
CA SER A 54 0.92 -18.49 -2.02
C SER A 54 1.69 -18.50 -3.34
N THR A 55 1.02 -18.74 -4.45
CA THR A 55 1.65 -18.82 -5.78
C THR A 55 1.14 -17.72 -6.69
N PHE A 56 2.01 -17.17 -7.54
CA PHE A 56 1.60 -16.16 -8.51
C PHE A 56 0.88 -16.80 -9.69
N ILE A 57 -0.34 -16.34 -9.96
CA ILE A 57 -1.22 -16.87 -11.02
C ILE A 57 -1.62 -15.80 -12.04
N GLY A 58 -1.04 -14.61 -11.95
CA GLY A 58 -1.30 -13.50 -12.86
C GLY A 58 -2.78 -13.08 -12.85
N LEU A 59 -3.38 -12.95 -14.04
CA LEU A 59 -4.75 -12.44 -14.19
C LEU A 59 -5.85 -13.50 -14.05
N ASN A 60 -5.52 -14.73 -13.61
CA ASN A 60 -6.49 -15.81 -13.55
C ASN A 60 -7.67 -15.52 -12.63
N ASN A 61 -7.45 -14.87 -11.48
CA ASN A 61 -8.55 -14.44 -10.59
C ASN A 61 -9.48 -13.43 -11.27
N PHE A 62 -8.95 -12.49 -12.05
CA PHE A 62 -9.75 -11.52 -12.80
C PHE A 62 -10.56 -12.22 -13.89
N LYS A 63 -9.95 -13.13 -14.67
CA LYS A 63 -10.68 -13.95 -15.66
C LYS A 63 -11.81 -14.72 -15.00
N LYS A 64 -11.56 -15.35 -13.85
CA LYS A 64 -12.58 -16.07 -13.09
C LYS A 64 -13.71 -15.13 -12.63
N ALA A 65 -13.37 -13.96 -12.09
CA ALA A 65 -14.36 -13.01 -11.59
C ALA A 65 -15.26 -12.44 -12.71
N PHE A 66 -14.71 -12.14 -13.88
CA PHE A 66 -15.42 -11.43 -14.95
C PHE A 66 -15.90 -12.31 -16.10
N LEU A 67 -15.30 -13.48 -16.32
CA LEU A 67 -15.62 -14.35 -17.46
C LEU A 67 -16.27 -15.67 -17.03
N SER A 68 -16.33 -15.98 -15.73
CA SER A 68 -17.11 -17.15 -15.29
C SER A 68 -18.59 -16.86 -15.49
N SER A 69 -19.29 -17.82 -16.09
CA SER A 69 -20.68 -17.73 -16.57
C SER A 69 -21.75 -17.45 -15.50
N GLY A 70 -21.37 -17.26 -14.23
CA GLY A 70 -22.28 -16.97 -13.12
C GLY A 70 -22.29 -15.51 -12.63
N VAL A 71 -21.44 -14.62 -13.18
CA VAL A 71 -21.38 -13.20 -12.76
C VAL A 71 -22.02 -12.27 -13.81
N LEU A 72 -22.07 -12.69 -15.08
CA LEU A 72 -22.67 -11.93 -16.19
C LEU A 72 -23.72 -12.74 -16.98
N GLY A 73 -24.18 -13.86 -16.42
CA GLY A 73 -25.21 -14.74 -17.00
C GLY A 73 -26.49 -14.73 -16.19
#